data_AF-A0A7Z9FV83-F1
#
_entry.id   AF-A0A7Z9FV83-F1
#
_cell.length_a   1.000
_cell.length_b   1.000
_cell.length_c   1.000
_cell.angle_alpha   90.00
_cell.angle_beta   90.00
_cell.angle_gamma   90.00
#
_symmetry.space_group_name_H-M   'P 1'
#
loop_
_entity.id
_entity.type
_entity.pdbx_description
1 polymer ?
#
loop_
_entity_poly.entity_id
_entity_poly.type
_entity_poly.pdbx_seq_one_letter_code
_entity_poly.pdbx_strand_id
1 'polypeptide(L)'
;MAGGLSWAGCSQTKPTRGASGIVMMAIKIEAFIDLEAYQQEIEYLVEWVKSSPKLPGVQEIYVPGDIESQNQKQRLENGIYIEQSTWDQID
;
A
#
# COMPACT_ATOMS: atom_id res chain seq x y z
N MET A 1 17.41 -4.72 4.07
CA MET A 1 16.80 -5.72 4.97
C MET A 1 16.44 -6.99 4.23
N ALA A 2 15.53 -6.95 3.27
CA ALA A 2 15.09 -8.12 2.51
C ALA A 2 16.22 -8.91 1.84
N GLY A 3 16.97 -8.30 0.92
CA GLY A 3 18.04 -8.99 0.20
C GLY A 3 19.19 -9.47 1.09
N GLY A 4 19.74 -8.58 1.91
CA GLY A 4 20.90 -8.88 2.76
C GLY A 4 20.63 -9.91 3.86
N LEU A 5 19.50 -9.81 4.58
CA LEU A 5 19.21 -10.70 5.71
C LEU A 5 18.69 -12.07 5.26
N SER A 6 17.99 -12.14 4.13
CA SER A 6 17.51 -13.42 3.57
C SER A 6 18.56 -14.16 2.73
N TRP A 7 19.76 -13.58 2.56
CA TRP A 7 20.79 -14.07 1.65
C TRP A 7 20.39 -14.07 0.16
N ALA A 8 19.28 -13.43 -0.21
CA ALA A 8 18.86 -13.23 -1.61
C ALA A 8 19.76 -12.23 -2.37
N GLY A 9 20.67 -11.54 -1.66
CA GLY A 9 21.60 -10.58 -2.22
C GLY A 9 21.04 -9.16 -2.25
N CYS A 10 21.93 -8.17 -2.19
CA CYS A 10 21.57 -6.76 -2.29
C CYS A 10 21.57 -6.33 -3.76
N SER A 11 20.50 -5.66 -4.21
CA SER A 11 20.22 -5.26 -5.60
C SER A 11 21.47 -5.01 -6.44
N GLN A 12 21.80 -5.97 -7.30
CA GLN A 12 22.97 -5.96 -8.17
C GLN A 12 22.55 -6.32 -9.60
N THR A 13 23.21 -5.72 -10.58
CA THR A 13 22.97 -5.97 -12.02
C THR A 13 23.11 -7.45 -12.37
N LYS A 14 24.03 -8.16 -11.71
CA LYS A 14 24.16 -9.62 -11.80
C LYS A 14 23.82 -10.22 -10.43
N PRO A 15 22.64 -10.83 -10.25
CA PRO A 15 22.24 -11.41 -8.98
C PRO A 15 23.15 -12.58 -8.60
N THR A 16 23.50 -12.68 -7.32
CA THR A 16 24.45 -13.67 -6.80
C THR A 16 23.79 -15.05 -6.60
N ARG A 17 22.56 -15.05 -6.09
CA ARG A 17 21.66 -16.21 -5.96
C ARG A 17 20.24 -15.69 -6.20
N GLY A 18 19.43 -16.44 -6.96
CA GLY A 18 18.19 -15.93 -7.54
C GLY A 18 17.17 -15.32 -6.57
N ALA A 19 16.33 -14.48 -7.16
CA ALA A 19 15.08 -13.86 -6.70
C ALA A 19 15.15 -12.71 -5.68
N SER A 20 14.03 -11.98 -5.64
CA SER A 20 13.73 -10.90 -4.70
C SER A 20 13.56 -11.44 -3.28
N GLY A 21 14.28 -10.88 -2.31
CA GLY A 21 14.01 -11.15 -0.89
C GLY A 21 12.76 -10.42 -0.41
N ILE A 22 12.08 -10.97 0.60
CA ILE A 22 10.94 -10.33 1.27
C ILE A 22 11.21 -10.29 2.78
N VAL A 23 10.87 -9.17 3.43
CA VAL A 23 10.74 -9.11 4.91
C VAL A 23 9.31 -8.79 5.23
N MET A 24 8.75 -9.52 6.20
CA MET A 24 7.46 -9.23 6.80
C MET A 24 7.67 -8.96 8.28
N MET A 25 6.97 -7.96 8.81
CA MET A 25 6.97 -7.60 10.23
C MET A 25 5.52 -7.41 10.66
N ALA A 26 5.17 -8.01 11.80
CA ALA A 26 3.88 -7.83 12.46
C ALA A 26 4.13 -7.34 13.87
N ILE A 27 3.43 -6.28 14.26
CA ILE A 27 3.51 -5.67 15.59
C ILE A 27 2.15 -5.84 16.25
N LYS A 28 2.11 -6.44 17.44
CA LYS A 28 0.88 -6.57 18.22
C LYS A 28 0.59 -5.27 18.95
N ILE A 29 -0.35 -4.47 18.45
CA ILE A 29 -0.70 -3.13 18.99
C ILE A 29 -1.15 -3.22 20.45
N GLU A 30 -2.01 -4.19 20.80
CA GLU A 30 -2.53 -4.42 22.16
C GLU A 30 -1.45 -4.67 23.22
N ALA A 31 -0.21 -4.97 22.82
CA ALA A 31 0.90 -5.10 23.76
C ALA A 31 1.45 -3.73 24.24
N PHE A 32 1.01 -2.62 23.64
CA PHE A 32 1.50 -1.28 23.91
C PHE A 32 0.39 -0.31 24.33
N ILE A 33 -0.78 -0.41 23.70
CA ILE A 33 -1.92 0.49 23.90
C ILE A 33 -3.22 -0.29 23.65
N ASP A 34 -4.32 0.15 24.28
CA ASP A 34 -5.65 -0.34 23.94
C ASP A 34 -5.96 -0.15 22.45
N LEU A 35 -6.59 -1.16 21.84
CA LEU A 35 -6.78 -1.19 20.40
C LEU A 35 -7.79 -0.13 19.92
N GLU A 36 -8.86 0.11 20.69
CA GLU A 36 -9.88 1.10 20.35
C GLU A 36 -9.29 2.51 20.46
N ALA A 37 -8.53 2.77 21.53
CA ALA A 37 -7.80 4.03 21.67
C ALA A 37 -6.80 4.27 20.52
N TYR A 38 -6.05 3.24 20.09
CA TYR A 38 -5.16 3.36 18.95
C TYR A 38 -5.90 3.67 17.64
N GLN A 39 -7.01 2.99 17.38
CA GLN A 39 -7.83 3.22 16.19
C GLN A 39 -8.34 4.66 16.16
N GLN A 40 -8.82 5.17 17.29
CA GLN A 40 -9.28 6.55 17.42
C GLN A 40 -8.16 7.57 17.13
N GLU A 41 -6.95 7.35 17.63
CA GLU A 41 -5.80 8.22 17.32
C GLU A 41 -5.43 8.20 15.83
N ILE A 42 -5.56 7.05 15.16
CA ILE A 42 -5.36 6.93 13.71
C ILE A 42 -6.44 7.69 12.95
N GLU A 43 -7.70 7.63 13.38
CA GLU A 43 -8.80 8.40 12.78
C GLU A 43 -8.55 9.91 12.87
N TYR A 44 -8.13 10.41 14.04
CA TYR A 44 -7.77 11.81 14.20
C TYR A 44 -6.62 12.25 13.30
N LEU A 45 -5.60 11.39 13.14
CA LEU A 45 -4.50 11.67 12.21
C LEU A 45 -4.99 11.77 10.78
N VAL A 46 -5.86 10.85 10.34
CA VAL A 46 -6.43 10.87 8.98
C VAL A 46 -7.23 12.13 8.75
N GLU A 47 -8.12 12.49 9.68
CA GLU A 47 -8.93 13.71 9.61
C GLU A 47 -8.05 14.96 9.53
N TRP A 48 -7.04 15.04 10.39
CA TRP A 48 -6.11 16.16 10.42
C TRP A 48 -5.36 16.32 9.10
N VAL A 49 -4.81 15.23 8.54
CA VAL A 49 -4.13 15.25 7.24
C VAL A 49 -5.07 15.76 6.14
N LYS A 50 -6.28 15.20 6.07
CA LYS A 50 -7.28 15.57 5.04
C LYS A 50 -7.81 17.00 5.19
N SER A 51 -7.72 17.58 6.39
CA SER A 51 -8.13 18.96 6.66
C SER A 51 -7.15 20.04 6.15
N SER A 52 -5.97 19.63 5.67
CA SER A 52 -4.92 20.57 5.26
C SER A 52 -5.39 21.52 4.14
N PRO A 53 -4.91 22.77 4.09
CA PRO A 53 -5.25 23.69 3.00
C PRO A 53 -4.90 23.13 1.63
N LYS A 54 -5.88 23.11 0.73
CA LYS A 54 -5.70 22.64 -0.65
C LYS A 54 -5.08 23.73 -1.51
N LEU A 55 -4.16 23.33 -2.39
CA LEU A 55 -3.65 24.22 -3.43
C LEU A 55 -4.74 24.49 -4.49
N PRO A 56 -4.67 25.61 -5.24
CA PRO A 56 -5.58 25.86 -6.36
C PRO A 56 -5.60 24.68 -7.34
N GLY A 57 -6.81 24.20 -7.67
CA GLY A 57 -7.00 23.04 -8.56
C GLY A 57 -6.91 21.67 -7.88
N VAL A 58 -6.53 21.59 -6.61
CA VAL A 58 -6.54 20.32 -5.84
C VAL A 58 -7.93 20.10 -5.24
N GLN A 59 -8.56 18.99 -5.60
CA GLN A 59 -9.93 18.67 -5.16
C GLN A 59 -9.95 17.99 -3.78
N GLU A 60 -9.01 17.08 -3.54
CA GLU A 60 -8.96 16.22 -2.35
C GLU A 60 -7.51 15.94 -1.93
N ILE A 61 -7.32 15.70 -0.63
CA ILE A 61 -6.06 15.24 -0.04
C ILE A 61 -6.28 13.79 0.39
N TYR A 62 -5.40 12.90 -0.05
CA TYR A 62 -5.50 11.47 0.22
C TYR A 62 -4.51 11.03 1.30
N VAL A 63 -4.91 10.03 2.08
CA VAL A 63 -3.99 9.23 2.90
C VAL A 63 -3.64 7.93 2.16
N PRO A 64 -2.50 7.28 2.48
CA PRO A 64 -2.16 5.99 1.91
C PRO A 64 -3.32 4.99 2.06
N GLY A 65 -3.74 4.37 0.95
CA GLY A 65 -4.85 3.41 0.91
C GLY A 65 -6.17 3.96 0.37
N ASP A 66 -6.40 5.28 0.36
CA ASP A 66 -7.66 5.86 -0.14
C ASP A 66 -7.90 5.53 -1.61
N ILE A 67 -6.88 5.77 -2.45
CA ILE A 67 -6.96 5.54 -3.91
C ILE A 67 -7.20 4.06 -4.20
N GLU A 68 -6.50 3.18 -3.49
CA GLU A 68 -6.67 1.73 -3.60
C GLU A 68 -8.08 1.30 -3.20
N SER A 69 -8.63 1.84 -2.11
CA SER A 69 -10.00 1.56 -1.66
C SER A 69 -11.04 2.03 -2.68
N GLN A 70 -10.86 3.22 -3.24
CA GLN A 70 -11.74 3.75 -4.30
C GLN A 70 -11.69 2.88 -5.56
N ASN A 71 -10.49 2.56 -6.04
CA ASN A 71 -10.28 1.70 -7.20
C ASN A 71 -10.84 0.29 -6.97
N GLN A 72 -10.68 -0.27 -5.77
CA GLN A 72 -11.23 -1.56 -5.39
C GLN A 72 -12.75 -1.54 -5.49
N LYS A 73 -13.41 -0.54 -4.88
CA LYS A 73 -14.86 -0.37 -4.97
C LYS A 73 -15.33 -0.27 -6.42
N GLN A 74 -14.68 0.58 -7.22
CA GLN A 74 -15.02 0.75 -8.62
C GLN A 74 -14.88 -0.56 -9.41
N ARG A 75 -13.83 -1.35 -9.17
CA ARG A 75 -13.57 -2.61 -9.87
C ARG A 75 -14.47 -3.75 -9.41
N LEU A 76 -14.90 -3.75 -8.14
CA LEU A 76 -15.91 -4.68 -7.64
C LEU A 76 -17.27 -4.43 -8.30
N GLU A 77 -17.61 -3.17 -8.55
CA GLU A 77 -18.89 -2.78 -9.17
C GLU A 77 -18.87 -2.93 -10.70
N ASN A 78 -17.78 -2.53 -11.37
CA ASN A 78 -17.72 -2.39 -12.83
C ASN A 78 -16.84 -3.45 -13.52
N GLY A 79 -16.19 -4.33 -12.75
CA GLY A 79 -15.19 -5.26 -13.26
C GLY A 79 -13.79 -4.64 -13.34
N ILE A 80 -12.79 -5.50 -13.54
CA ILE A 80 -11.38 -5.09 -13.70
C ILE A 80 -11.12 -4.84 -15.18
N TYR A 81 -10.81 -3.60 -15.53
CA TYR A 81 -10.34 -3.28 -16.89
C TYR A 81 -8.97 -3.92 -17.13
N ILE A 82 -8.84 -4.61 -18.25
CA ILE A 82 -7.61 -5.21 -18.75
C ILE A 82 -7.50 -4.81 -20.22
N GLU A 83 -6.32 -4.33 -20.64
CA GLU A 83 -6.11 -3.95 -22.04
C GLU A 83 -6.19 -5.16 -22.97
N GLN A 84 -6.67 -4.95 -24.21
CA GLN A 84 -6.83 -6.02 -25.19
C GLN A 84 -5.52 -6.78 -25.43
N SER A 85 -4.40 -6.06 -25.52
CA SER A 85 -3.06 -6.65 -25.68
C SER A 85 -2.64 -7.59 -24.54
N THR A 86 -3.23 -7.43 -23.36
CA THR A 86 -2.99 -8.30 -22.20
C THR A 86 -3.92 -9.51 -22.23
N TRP A 87 -5.17 -9.34 -22.68
CA TRP A 87 -6.08 -10.46 -22.92
C TRP A 87 -5.53 -11.43 -23.97
N ASP A 88 -5.01 -10.89 -25.08
CA ASP A 88 -4.45 -11.67 -26.20
C ASP A 88 -3.24 -12.55 -25.80
N GLN A 89 -2.64 -12.33 -24.63
CA GLN A 89 -1.54 -13.15 -24.10
C GLN A 89 -2.01 -14.37 -23.29
N ILE A 90 -3.28 -14.39 -22.89
CA ILE A 90 -3.85 -15.42 -22.01
C ILE A 90 -4.79 -16.35 -22.80
N ASP A 91 -5.31 -15.91 -23.95
CA ASP A 91 -6.01 -16.72 -24.95
C ASP A 91 -5.05 -17.53 -25.84
#